data_AF-A0A923LT23-F1
#
_entry.id   AF-A0A923LT23-F1
#
_cell.length_a   1.000
_cell.length_b   1.000
_cell.length_c   1.000
_cell.angle_alpha   90.00
_cell.angle_beta   90.00
_cell.angle_gamma   90.00
#
_symmetry.space_group_name_H-M   'P 1'
#
loop_
_entity.id
_entity.type
_entity.pdbx_description
1 polymer ?
#
loop_
_entity_poly.entity_id
_entity_poly.type
_entity_poly.pdbx_seq_one_letter_code
_entity_poly.pdbx_strand_id
1 'polypeptide(L)'
;EEDRFVQKVLQEHYDKVYKENLSHSDPMAYIESKYCDVTSPNFCSYMTEDQRSIAYRNEKRMLQTGGKYSAGFARYDYALRNYKDVYTGGSRSIGYIRNTDKEKQYARSVVNQQISNLFSKNGIALSKQADLIFSIDPYTYQLTVSGNADRDTLSQIEKLLNEGDNAKNIWTHAWICMHD
;
A
#
# COMPACT_ATOMS: atom_id res chain seq x y z
N GLU A 1 -13.20 2.34 22.73
CA GLU A 1 -12.02 3.17 22.40
C GLU A 1 -11.62 2.98 20.94
N GLU A 2 -11.50 1.72 20.51
CA GLU A 2 -11.27 1.32 19.11
C GLU A 2 -12.23 1.95 18.10
N ASP A 3 -13.54 2.03 18.38
CA ASP A 3 -14.47 2.62 17.42
C ASP A 3 -14.11 4.07 17.12
N ARG A 4 -13.83 4.90 18.15
CA ARG A 4 -13.39 6.29 17.98
C ARG A 4 -12.10 6.39 17.18
N PHE A 5 -11.17 5.45 17.37
CA PHE A 5 -9.95 5.35 16.57
C PHE A 5 -10.25 5.05 15.10
N VAL A 6 -11.10 4.06 14.83
CA VAL A 6 -11.56 3.73 13.47
C VAL A 6 -12.23 4.93 12.81
N GLN A 7 -13.09 5.68 13.54
CA GLN A 7 -13.72 6.87 12.99
C GLN A 7 -12.69 7.91 12.56
N LYS A 8 -11.70 8.16 13.41
CA LYS A 8 -10.64 9.13 13.15
C LYS A 8 -9.81 8.73 11.92
N VAL A 9 -9.38 7.47 11.84
CA VAL A 9 -8.59 6.97 10.70
C VAL A 9 -9.37 7.08 9.39
N LEU A 10 -10.63 6.67 9.38
CA LEU A 10 -11.47 6.76 8.18
C LEU A 10 -11.72 8.21 7.78
N GLN A 11 -12.00 9.08 8.74
CA GLN A 11 -12.21 10.50 8.47
C GLN A 11 -10.96 11.15 7.88
N GLU A 12 -9.79 10.95 8.49
CA GLU A 12 -8.52 11.47 7.99
C GLU A 12 -8.20 10.96 6.58
N HIS A 13 -8.46 9.67 6.31
CA HIS A 13 -8.29 9.09 5.00
C HIS A 13 -9.20 9.75 3.95
N TYR A 14 -10.51 9.78 4.20
CA TYR A 14 -11.47 10.28 3.22
C TYR A 14 -11.43 11.79 3.06
N ASP A 15 -11.01 12.56 4.07
CA ASP A 15 -10.76 13.99 3.94
C ASP A 15 -9.58 14.27 2.98
N LYS A 16 -8.53 13.45 3.05
CA LYS A 16 -7.39 13.55 2.13
C LYS A 16 -7.80 13.20 0.71
N VAL A 17 -8.48 12.06 0.54
CA VAL A 17 -8.91 11.57 -0.78
C VAL A 17 -9.94 12.49 -1.41
N TYR A 18 -10.83 13.09 -0.63
CA TYR A 18 -11.77 14.10 -1.11
C TYR A 18 -11.06 15.32 -1.72
N LYS A 19 -10.02 15.84 -1.04
CA LYS A 19 -9.20 16.94 -1.56
C LYS A 19 -8.45 16.56 -2.84
N GLU A 20 -7.93 15.34 -2.91
CA GLU A 20 -7.31 14.80 -4.13
C GLU A 20 -8.32 14.77 -5.28
N ASN A 21 -9.49 14.16 -5.07
CA ASN A 21 -10.53 14.07 -6.10
C ASN A 21 -10.96 15.44 -6.63
N LEU A 22 -11.09 16.45 -5.75
CA LEU A 22 -11.41 17.83 -6.14
C LEU A 22 -10.32 18.52 -6.98
N SER A 23 -9.09 18.01 -6.97
CA SER A 23 -8.01 18.55 -7.81
C SER A 23 -8.10 18.10 -9.27
N HIS A 24 -8.96 17.12 -9.58
CA HIS A 24 -9.22 16.66 -10.94
C HIS A 24 -10.36 17.45 -11.58
N SER A 25 -10.31 17.59 -12.92
CA SER A 25 -11.30 18.34 -13.69
C SER A 25 -12.72 17.80 -13.56
N ASP A 26 -12.85 16.47 -13.44
CA ASP A 26 -14.09 15.79 -13.12
C ASP A 26 -13.84 14.79 -11.98
N PRO A 27 -14.14 15.19 -10.72
CA PRO A 27 -13.91 14.33 -9.56
C PRO A 27 -14.70 13.02 -9.61
N MET A 28 -15.90 13.01 -10.19
CA MET A 28 -16.72 11.79 -10.25
C MET A 28 -16.17 10.81 -11.29
N ALA A 29 -15.80 11.32 -12.47
CA ALA A 29 -15.15 10.49 -13.49
C ALA A 29 -13.80 9.93 -13.00
N TYR A 30 -13.03 10.71 -12.23
CA TYR A 30 -11.80 10.21 -11.60
C TYR A 30 -12.07 9.07 -10.62
N ILE A 31 -13.08 9.19 -9.76
CA ILE A 31 -13.51 8.10 -8.86
C ILE A 31 -13.93 6.85 -9.64
N GLU A 32 -14.71 7.00 -10.70
CA GLU A 32 -15.13 5.87 -11.57
C GLU A 32 -13.92 5.21 -12.24
N SER A 33 -12.93 6.01 -12.66
CA SER A 33 -11.66 5.50 -13.22
C SER A 33 -10.86 4.67 -12.21
N LYS A 34 -10.99 4.95 -10.90
CA LYS A 34 -10.30 4.20 -9.86
C LYS A 34 -10.97 2.87 -9.54
N TYR A 35 -12.30 2.81 -9.55
CA TYR A 35 -13.03 1.70 -8.94
C TYR A 35 -13.89 0.87 -9.89
N CYS A 36 -14.28 1.44 -11.05
CA CYS A 36 -15.22 0.84 -11.99
C CYS A 36 -14.58 0.48 -13.33
N ASP A 37 -13.66 1.32 -13.83
CA ASP A 37 -13.02 1.11 -15.12
C ASP A 37 -11.75 0.25 -15.00
N VAL A 38 -11.85 -1.03 -15.36
CA VAL A 38 -10.71 -1.97 -15.34
C VAL A 38 -9.59 -1.61 -16.33
N THR A 39 -9.87 -0.75 -17.31
CA THR A 39 -8.90 -0.32 -18.34
C THR A 39 -8.15 0.94 -17.96
N SER A 40 -8.61 1.64 -16.93
CA SER A 40 -8.01 2.88 -16.44
C SER A 40 -6.65 2.62 -15.80
N PRO A 41 -5.63 3.48 -16.05
CA PRO A 41 -4.35 3.40 -15.35
C PRO A 41 -4.47 3.66 -13.84
N ASN A 42 -5.56 4.29 -13.39
CA ASN A 42 -5.83 4.55 -11.98
C ASN A 42 -6.61 3.41 -11.31
N PHE A 43 -6.97 2.37 -12.07
CA PHE A 43 -7.80 1.27 -11.55
C PHE A 43 -7.12 0.60 -10.34
N CYS A 44 -7.83 0.57 -9.22
CA CYS A 44 -7.40 -0.03 -7.97
C CYS A 44 -7.50 -1.56 -8.05
N SER A 45 -6.76 -2.16 -9.00
CA SER A 45 -6.71 -3.59 -9.28
C SER A 45 -6.22 -4.42 -8.10
N TYR A 46 -5.50 -3.77 -7.18
CA TYR A 46 -5.01 -4.34 -5.94
C TYR A 46 -6.10 -4.56 -4.89
N MET A 47 -7.27 -3.94 -5.01
CA MET A 47 -8.42 -4.19 -4.14
C MET A 47 -9.26 -5.37 -4.69
N THR A 48 -10.03 -6.02 -3.81
CA THR A 48 -11.15 -6.88 -4.23
C THR A 48 -12.30 -6.04 -4.78
N GLU A 49 -13.25 -6.68 -5.48
CA GLU A 49 -14.44 -5.99 -5.98
C GLU A 49 -15.27 -5.35 -4.85
N ASP A 50 -15.44 -6.07 -3.74
CA ASP A 50 -16.15 -5.55 -2.56
C ASP A 50 -15.44 -4.35 -1.94
N GLN A 51 -14.11 -4.41 -1.80
CA GLN A 51 -13.31 -3.29 -1.29
C GLN A 51 -13.42 -2.06 -2.20
N ARG A 52 -13.33 -2.26 -3.54
CA ARG A 52 -13.56 -1.17 -4.51
C ARG A 52 -14.96 -0.60 -4.39
N SER A 53 -15.97 -1.44 -4.24
CA SER A 53 -17.38 -1.02 -4.08
C SER A 53 -17.58 -0.18 -2.80
N ILE A 54 -16.91 -0.52 -1.71
CA ILE A 54 -16.94 0.26 -0.47
C ILE A 54 -16.23 1.62 -0.67
N ALA A 55 -15.01 1.63 -1.20
CA ALA A 55 -14.23 2.84 -1.45
C ALA A 55 -14.99 3.79 -2.41
N TYR A 56 -15.51 3.26 -3.53
CA TYR A 56 -16.35 3.99 -4.48
C TYR A 56 -17.53 4.68 -3.81
N ARG A 57 -18.31 3.94 -3.00
CA ARG A 57 -19.48 4.51 -2.32
C ARG A 57 -19.11 5.60 -1.31
N ASN A 58 -18.01 5.42 -0.58
CA ASN A 58 -17.58 6.38 0.43
C ASN A 58 -17.06 7.66 -0.21
N GLU A 59 -16.21 7.58 -1.23
CA GLU A 59 -15.72 8.76 -1.95
C GLU A 59 -16.83 9.49 -2.71
N LYS A 60 -17.72 8.75 -3.38
CA LYS A 60 -18.92 9.33 -4.02
C LYS A 60 -19.78 10.09 -3.01
N ARG A 61 -19.98 9.51 -1.81
CA ARG A 61 -20.72 10.17 -0.73
C ARG A 61 -20.00 11.42 -0.23
N MET A 62 -18.67 11.42 -0.12
CA MET A 62 -17.90 12.63 0.22
C MET A 62 -18.11 13.76 -0.79
N LEU A 63 -18.16 13.45 -2.10
CA LEU A 63 -18.51 14.44 -3.12
C LEU A 63 -19.93 14.99 -2.92
N GLN A 64 -20.90 14.10 -2.72
CA GLN A 64 -22.31 14.47 -2.57
C GLN A 64 -22.60 15.32 -1.32
N THR A 65 -21.82 15.15 -0.26
CA THR A 65 -22.01 15.85 1.02
C THR A 65 -21.11 17.08 1.18
N GLY A 66 -20.32 17.44 0.16
CA GLY A 66 -19.37 18.54 0.24
C GLY A 66 -18.25 18.30 1.24
N GLY A 67 -17.75 17.07 1.33
CA GLY A 67 -16.66 16.67 2.22
C GLY A 67 -17.10 16.29 3.64
N LYS A 68 -18.41 16.19 3.91
CA LYS A 68 -18.89 15.73 5.22
C LYS A 68 -18.92 14.20 5.27
N TYR A 69 -18.01 13.64 6.05
CA TYR A 69 -17.99 12.20 6.29
C TYR A 69 -19.29 11.75 6.97
N SER A 70 -20.05 10.90 6.29
CA SER A 70 -21.35 10.40 6.74
C SER A 70 -21.52 8.90 6.46
N ALA A 71 -20.44 8.20 6.10
CA ALA A 71 -20.45 6.76 5.90
C ALA A 71 -20.47 6.02 7.24
N GLY A 72 -21.14 4.86 7.28
CA GLY A 72 -21.12 3.97 8.44
C GLY A 72 -19.73 3.40 8.65
N PHE A 73 -19.29 3.30 9.90
CA PHE A 73 -17.97 2.77 10.26
C PHE A 73 -17.87 1.28 9.92
N ALA A 74 -17.32 1.01 8.75
CA ALA A 74 -17.02 -0.34 8.30
C ALA A 74 -15.60 -0.68 8.74
N ARG A 75 -15.45 -1.55 9.75
CA ARG A 75 -14.14 -2.11 10.13
C ARG A 75 -13.48 -2.91 8.98
N TYR A 76 -14.23 -3.20 7.93
CA TYR A 76 -13.79 -3.85 6.69
C TYR A 76 -13.43 -2.86 5.56
N ASP A 77 -13.40 -1.55 5.83
CA ASP A 77 -12.95 -0.55 4.86
C ASP A 77 -11.45 -0.66 4.61
N TYR A 78 -11.03 -0.68 3.33
CA TYR A 78 -9.64 -0.83 2.91
C TYR A 78 -8.72 0.29 3.43
N ALA A 79 -9.26 1.45 3.79
CA ALA A 79 -8.52 2.51 4.47
C ALA A 79 -7.89 2.04 5.79
N LEU A 80 -8.46 1.02 6.44
CA LEU A 80 -7.96 0.47 7.70
C LEU A 80 -6.89 -0.62 7.53
N ARG A 81 -6.53 -1.03 6.30
CA ARG A 81 -5.67 -2.22 6.03
C ARG A 81 -4.36 -2.32 6.83
N ASN A 82 -3.81 -1.21 7.28
CA ASN A 82 -2.56 -1.15 8.06
C ASN A 82 -2.77 -1.31 9.58
N TYR A 83 -4.01 -1.31 10.06
CA TYR A 83 -4.35 -1.35 11.47
C TYR A 83 -4.93 -2.73 11.83
N LYS A 84 -4.04 -3.71 11.98
CA LYS A 84 -4.38 -5.14 12.11
C LYS A 84 -5.36 -5.48 13.23
N ASP A 85 -5.32 -4.73 14.32
CA ASP A 85 -6.18 -4.97 15.49
C ASP A 85 -7.62 -4.49 15.27
N VAL A 86 -7.85 -3.60 14.29
CA VAL A 86 -9.19 -3.03 14.01
C VAL A 86 -9.72 -3.39 12.63
N TYR A 87 -8.83 -3.67 11.67
CA TYR A 87 -9.23 -4.03 10.32
C TYR A 87 -9.70 -5.47 10.25
N THR A 88 -10.97 -5.64 9.93
CA THR A 88 -11.58 -6.96 9.82
C THR A 88 -11.35 -7.58 8.44
N GLY A 89 -11.16 -6.78 7.39
CA GLY A 89 -11.04 -7.27 6.00
C GLY A 89 -12.31 -7.93 5.45
N GLY A 90 -12.53 -7.83 4.14
CA GLY A 90 -13.56 -8.61 3.42
C GLY A 90 -15.04 -8.30 3.73
N SER A 91 -15.91 -8.70 2.81
CA SER A 91 -17.35 -8.38 2.73
C SER A 91 -18.22 -8.94 3.86
N ARG A 92 -19.46 -8.43 3.99
CA ARG A 92 -20.52 -8.91 4.91
C ARG A 92 -20.81 -10.42 4.81
N SER A 93 -20.41 -11.08 3.72
CA SER A 93 -20.88 -12.42 3.33
C SER A 93 -19.83 -13.53 3.30
N ILE A 94 -18.52 -13.25 3.20
CA ILE A 94 -17.51 -14.29 2.88
C ILE A 94 -16.62 -14.66 4.07
N GLY A 95 -16.68 -13.89 5.17
CA GLY A 95 -15.75 -14.09 6.27
C GLY A 95 -14.32 -13.72 5.89
N TYR A 96 -13.53 -13.62 6.94
CA TYR A 96 -12.23 -12.97 7.00
C TYR A 96 -11.19 -13.60 6.06
N ILE A 97 -10.79 -12.87 5.00
CA ILE A 97 -9.53 -13.12 4.30
C ILE A 97 -8.70 -11.84 4.42
N ARG A 98 -7.73 -11.86 5.34
CA ARG A 98 -6.71 -10.81 5.43
C ARG A 98 -5.80 -10.93 4.21
N ASN A 99 -5.55 -9.82 3.52
CA ASN A 99 -4.62 -9.69 2.41
C ASN A 99 -4.69 -10.83 1.38
N THR A 100 -5.60 -10.71 0.41
CA THR A 100 -5.63 -11.54 -0.80
C THR A 100 -4.26 -11.58 -1.48
N ASP A 101 -3.98 -12.66 -2.22
CA ASP A 101 -2.74 -12.78 -3.00
C ASP A 101 -2.50 -11.60 -3.94
N LYS A 102 -3.58 -10.97 -4.43
CA LYS A 102 -3.52 -9.75 -5.26
C LYS A 102 -2.99 -8.54 -4.49
N GLU A 103 -3.44 -8.34 -3.25
CA GLU A 103 -2.95 -7.26 -2.37
C GLU A 103 -1.47 -7.47 -2.04
N LYS A 104 -1.07 -8.71 -1.74
CA LYS A 104 0.33 -9.08 -1.47
C LYS A 104 1.22 -8.84 -2.69
N GLN A 105 0.79 -9.27 -3.87
CA GLN A 105 1.53 -9.06 -5.14
C GLN A 105 1.66 -7.58 -5.49
N TYR A 106 0.60 -6.79 -5.31
CA TYR A 106 0.67 -5.35 -5.55
C TYR A 106 1.57 -4.63 -4.56
N ALA A 107 1.47 -4.94 -3.26
CA ALA A 107 2.37 -4.36 -2.27
C ALA A 107 3.84 -4.69 -2.60
N ARG A 108 4.12 -5.92 -3.05
CA ARG A 108 5.45 -6.33 -3.52
C ARG A 108 5.88 -5.55 -4.77
N SER A 109 4.99 -5.30 -5.73
CA SER A 109 5.34 -4.51 -6.93
C SER A 109 5.65 -3.05 -6.59
N VAL A 110 4.90 -2.45 -5.66
CA VAL A 110 5.17 -1.09 -5.17
C VAL A 110 6.52 -1.01 -4.45
N VAL A 111 6.82 -1.96 -3.56
CA VAL A 111 8.12 -2.03 -2.87
C VAL A 111 9.26 -2.21 -3.89
N ASN A 112 9.12 -3.12 -4.85
CA ASN A 112 10.11 -3.34 -5.91
C ASN A 112 10.33 -2.07 -6.76
N GLN A 113 9.27 -1.33 -7.07
CA GLN A 113 9.37 -0.07 -7.80
C GLN A 113 10.09 1.01 -6.97
N GLN A 114 9.82 1.10 -5.67
CA GLN A 114 10.53 2.04 -4.79
C GLN A 114 12.01 1.71 -4.67
N ILE A 115 12.36 0.43 -4.52
CA ILE A 115 13.76 -0.03 -4.52
C ILE A 115 14.43 0.30 -5.86
N SER A 116 13.76 0.03 -6.98
CA SER A 116 14.29 0.34 -8.32
C SER A 116 14.51 1.84 -8.51
N ASN A 117 13.61 2.68 -7.99
CA ASN A 117 13.74 4.13 -8.02
C ASN A 117 14.91 4.61 -7.13
N LEU A 118 15.10 4.01 -5.96
CA LEU A 118 16.24 4.29 -5.08
C LEU A 118 17.56 3.97 -5.79
N PHE A 119 17.67 2.81 -6.43
CA PHE A 119 18.87 2.42 -7.17
C PHE A 119 19.15 3.38 -8.32
N SER A 120 18.14 3.67 -9.13
CA SER A 120 18.26 4.58 -10.28
C SER A 120 18.72 5.99 -9.87
N LYS A 121 18.15 6.54 -8.79
CA LYS A 121 18.52 7.87 -8.27
C LYS A 121 19.95 7.93 -7.73
N ASN A 122 20.49 6.80 -7.28
CA ASN A 122 21.84 6.71 -6.73
C ASN A 122 22.86 6.13 -7.73
N GLY A 123 22.50 6.05 -9.02
CA GLY A 123 23.40 5.58 -10.08
C GLY A 123 23.75 4.09 -9.99
N ILE A 124 22.98 3.30 -9.24
CA ILE A 124 23.18 1.85 -9.11
C ILE A 124 22.49 1.18 -10.30
N ALA A 125 23.29 0.65 -11.22
CA ALA A 125 22.82 -0.12 -12.38
C ALA A 125 23.07 -1.61 -12.16
N LEU A 126 22.00 -2.40 -12.10
CA LEU A 126 22.09 -3.86 -11.97
C LEU A 126 22.01 -4.52 -13.34
N SER A 127 22.81 -5.57 -13.54
CA SER A 127 22.68 -6.42 -14.72
C SER A 127 21.38 -7.23 -14.64
N LYS A 128 20.83 -7.65 -15.80
CA LYS A 128 19.65 -8.54 -15.83
C LYS A 128 19.90 -9.92 -15.19
N GLN A 129 21.17 -10.26 -14.94
CA GLN A 129 21.62 -11.51 -14.34
C GLN A 129 21.99 -11.32 -12.86
N ALA A 130 21.80 -10.12 -12.30
CA ALA A 130 22.07 -9.85 -10.90
C ALA A 130 21.12 -10.69 -10.04
N ASP A 131 21.71 -11.48 -9.16
CA ASP A 131 21.04 -12.25 -8.13
C ASP A 131 21.48 -11.70 -6.78
N LEU A 132 20.56 -11.04 -6.10
CA LEU A 132 20.80 -10.33 -4.85
C LEU A 132 19.96 -10.96 -3.75
N ILE A 133 20.60 -11.22 -2.62
CA ILE A 133 19.98 -11.74 -1.40
C ILE A 133 20.06 -10.64 -0.34
N PHE A 134 18.90 -10.22 0.13
CA PHE A 134 18.77 -9.31 1.26
C PHE A 134 18.47 -10.12 2.52
N SER A 135 19.35 -9.99 3.53
CA SER A 135 19.13 -10.57 4.86
C SER A 135 18.92 -9.44 5.85
N ILE A 136 17.88 -9.52 6.66
CA ILE A 136 17.52 -8.45 7.62
C ILE A 136 17.46 -9.06 9.01
N ASP A 137 18.22 -8.50 9.95
CA ASP A 137 18.09 -8.84 11.36
C ASP A 137 16.74 -8.32 11.90
N PRO A 138 15.88 -9.16 12.47
CA PRO A 138 14.51 -8.79 12.82
C PRO A 138 14.41 -7.85 14.03
N TYR A 139 15.49 -7.70 14.82
CA TYR A 139 15.50 -6.90 16.05
C TYR A 139 16.17 -5.54 15.84
N THR A 140 17.24 -5.52 15.06
CA THR A 140 18.02 -4.30 14.77
C THR A 140 17.63 -3.66 13.45
N TYR A 141 16.92 -4.39 12.57
CA TYR A 141 16.62 -4.02 11.19
C TYR A 141 17.88 -3.73 10.36
N GLN A 142 19.04 -4.23 10.77
CA GLN A 142 20.23 -4.15 9.96
C GLN A 142 20.07 -5.06 8.75
N LEU A 143 20.05 -4.46 7.56
CA LEU A 143 20.02 -5.16 6.28
C LEU A 143 21.46 -5.44 5.84
N THR A 144 21.69 -6.65 5.34
CA THR A 144 22.93 -7.05 4.68
C THR A 144 22.63 -7.54 3.27
N VAL A 145 23.53 -7.25 2.34
CA VAL A 145 23.38 -7.57 0.92
C VAL A 145 24.47 -8.53 0.48
N SER A 146 24.06 -9.63 -0.13
CA SER A 146 24.95 -10.61 -0.75
C SER A 146 24.44 -10.96 -2.15
N GLY A 147 25.26 -11.61 -2.96
CA GLY A 147 24.87 -11.96 -4.33
C GLY A 147 26.05 -12.07 -5.29
N ASN A 148 25.75 -12.04 -6.58
CA ASN A 148 26.73 -12.17 -7.66
C ASN A 148 27.21 -10.84 -8.27
N ALA A 149 26.84 -9.70 -7.68
CA ALA A 149 27.37 -8.38 -8.06
C ALA A 149 28.75 -8.13 -7.43
N ASP A 150 29.48 -7.13 -7.94
CA ASP A 150 30.77 -6.74 -7.36
C ASP A 150 30.61 -6.16 -5.95
N ARG A 151 31.68 -6.25 -5.16
CA ARG A 151 31.67 -5.87 -3.74
C ARG A 151 31.30 -4.41 -3.51
N ASP A 152 31.71 -3.51 -4.41
CA ASP A 152 31.46 -2.09 -4.25
C ASP A 152 29.98 -1.79 -4.50
N THR A 153 29.38 -2.39 -5.53
CA THR A 153 27.94 -2.34 -5.78
C THR A 153 27.15 -2.92 -4.61
N LEU A 154 27.52 -4.10 -4.09
CA LEU A 154 26.85 -4.70 -2.93
C LEU A 154 26.90 -3.77 -1.71
N SER A 155 28.07 -3.18 -1.42
CA SER A 155 28.25 -2.25 -0.30
C SER A 155 27.45 -0.95 -0.46
N GLN A 156 27.35 -0.42 -1.69
CA GLN A 156 26.52 0.75 -1.99
C GLN A 156 25.03 0.47 -1.77
N ILE A 157 24.53 -0.69 -2.26
CA ILE A 157 23.14 -1.10 -2.05
C ILE A 157 22.86 -1.30 -0.57
N GLU A 158 23.74 -1.97 0.15
CA GLU A 158 23.59 -2.20 1.59
C GLU A 158 23.51 -0.88 2.35
N LYS A 159 24.43 0.06 2.09
CA LYS A 159 24.40 1.38 2.72
C LYS A 159 23.08 2.10 2.43
N LEU A 160 22.68 2.15 1.16
CA LEU A 160 21.47 2.86 0.73
C LEU A 160 20.18 2.28 1.35
N LEU A 161 20.06 0.95 1.39
CA LEU A 161 18.87 0.30 1.95
C LEU A 161 18.83 0.34 3.49
N ASN A 162 19.95 0.66 4.16
CA ASN A 162 20.00 0.94 5.59
C ASN A 162 19.80 2.42 5.93
N GLU A 163 19.64 3.31 4.95
CA GLU A 163 19.33 4.72 5.23
C GLU A 163 17.89 4.89 5.72
N GLY A 164 17.73 5.62 6.83
CA GLY A 164 16.42 5.85 7.44
C GLY A 164 15.72 4.56 7.84
N ASP A 165 14.42 4.47 7.55
CA ASP A 165 13.58 3.31 7.90
C ASP A 165 13.44 2.28 6.76
N ASN A 166 14.27 2.36 5.71
CA ASN A 166 14.14 1.51 4.52
C ASN A 166 14.17 0.01 4.86
N ALA A 167 15.21 -0.45 5.57
CA ALA A 167 15.35 -1.85 5.97
C ALA A 167 14.18 -2.34 6.86
N LYS A 168 13.74 -1.50 7.80
CA LYS A 168 12.56 -1.78 8.64
C LYS A 168 11.27 -1.91 7.84
N ASN A 169 11.06 -1.04 6.85
CA ASN A 169 9.90 -1.09 5.97
C ASN A 169 9.91 -2.34 5.08
N ILE A 170 11.08 -2.72 4.55
CA ILE A 170 11.24 -3.96 3.76
C ILE A 170 10.93 -5.19 4.63
N TRP A 171 11.50 -5.27 5.84
CA TRP A 171 11.22 -6.36 6.79
C TRP A 171 9.73 -6.46 7.13
N THR A 172 9.10 -5.32 7.45
CA THR A 172 7.68 -5.25 7.81
C THR A 172 6.82 -5.77 6.66
N HIS A 173 7.13 -5.37 5.43
CA HIS A 173 6.42 -5.85 4.24
C HIS A 173 6.60 -7.36 4.02
N ALA A 174 7.84 -7.86 4.11
CA ALA A 174 8.13 -9.29 3.96
C ALA A 174 7.40 -10.12 5.02
N TRP A 175 7.43 -9.68 6.28
CA TRP A 175 6.76 -10.35 7.39
C TRP A 175 5.24 -10.43 7.18
N ILE A 176 4.61 -9.32 6.77
CA ILE A 176 3.17 -9.27 6.46
C ILE A 176 2.82 -10.26 5.35
N CYS A 177 3.61 -10.31 4.28
CA CYS A 177 3.33 -11.22 3.17
C CYS A 177 3.43 -12.71 3.56
N MET A 178 4.29 -13.05 4.53
CA MET A 178 4.56 -14.42 4.98
C MET A 178 3.59 -14.94 6.05
N HIS A 179 3.00 -14.06 6.87
CA HIS A 179 2.26 -14.45 8.09
C HIS A 179 0.76 -14.09 8.07
N ASP A 180 0.19 -13.83 6.89
CA ASP A 180 -1.25 -13.73 6.65
C ASP A 180 -1.78 -14.96 5.93
#